data_AF-A0A6G2DH24-F1
#
_entry.id   AF-A0A6G2DH24-F1
#
_cell.length_a   1.000
_cell.length_b   1.000
_cell.length_c   1.000
_cell.angle_alpha   90.00
_cell.angle_beta   90.00
_cell.angle_gamma   90.00
#
_symmetry.space_group_name_H-M   'P 1'
#
loop_
_entity.id
_entity.type
_entity.pdbx_description
1 polymer ?
#
loop_
_entity_poly.entity_id
_entity_poly.type
_entity_poly.pdbx_seq_one_letter_code
_entity_poly.pdbx_strand_id
1 'polypeptide(L)'
;DNGTEFNRLFDVFSEEHIYYAHPYASWERGTNENHNRLIRRWLPKGTKKMTPKEVAFIEKWINNYPKKCLDYKSPREDFWMAN
;
A
#
# COMPACT_ATOMS: atom_id res chain seq x y z
N ASP A 1 -1.32 -12.08 -2.46
CA ASP A 1 -0.24 -12.52 -1.58
C ASP A 1 -0.88 -13.45 -0.61
N ASN A 2 -0.25 -14.59 -0.43
CA ASN A 2 -0.82 -15.74 0.26
C ASN A 2 -0.18 -15.88 1.64
N GLY A 3 0.29 -14.76 2.21
CA GLY A 3 0.77 -14.66 3.57
C GLY A 3 -0.30 -15.12 4.54
N THR A 4 0.11 -15.86 5.56
CA THR A 4 -0.80 -16.48 6.52
C THR A 4 -1.59 -15.46 7.35
N GLU A 5 -1.11 -14.22 7.41
CA GLU A 5 -1.80 -13.09 8.03
C GLU A 5 -3.14 -12.75 7.35
N PHE A 6 -3.32 -13.10 6.08
CA PHE A 6 -4.55 -12.84 5.32
C PHE A 6 -5.52 -14.02 5.28
N ASN A 7 -5.15 -15.19 5.84
CA ASN A 7 -5.98 -16.39 5.78
C ASN A 7 -7.34 -16.20 6.46
N ARG A 8 -7.47 -15.25 7.38
CA ARG A 8 -8.69 -15.00 8.16
C ARG A 8 -9.59 -13.89 7.60
N LEU A 9 -9.34 -13.42 6.36
CA LEU A 9 -10.16 -12.36 5.76
C LEU A 9 -11.64 -12.77 5.63
N PHE A 10 -11.93 -14.07 5.47
CA PHE A 10 -13.29 -14.61 5.40
C PHE A 10 -14.09 -14.45 6.71
N ASP A 11 -13.43 -14.20 7.85
CA ASP A 11 -14.11 -13.91 9.12
C ASP A 11 -14.82 -12.54 9.11
N VAL A 12 -14.42 -11.64 8.20
CA VAL A 12 -14.84 -10.23 8.16
C VAL A 12 -15.50 -9.86 6.83
N PHE A 13 -15.07 -10.48 5.73
CA PHE A 13 -15.55 -10.18 4.37
C PHE A 13 -16.13 -11.43 3.72
N SER A 14 -17.19 -11.25 2.93
CA SER A 14 -17.72 -12.32 2.09
C SER A 14 -16.70 -12.75 1.04
N GLU A 15 -16.67 -14.04 0.71
CA GLU A 15 -15.65 -14.65 -0.16
C GLU A 15 -15.59 -14.02 -1.56
N GLU A 16 -16.72 -13.56 -2.10
CA GLU A 16 -16.79 -12.89 -3.41
C GLU A 16 -16.04 -11.56 -3.48
N HIS A 17 -15.68 -10.97 -2.34
CA HIS A 17 -14.90 -9.72 -2.25
C HIS A 17 -13.41 -9.97 -1.93
N ILE A 18 -13.00 -11.23 -1.78
CA ILE A 18 -11.63 -11.60 -1.42
C ILE A 18 -10.90 -12.07 -2.68
N TYR A 19 -9.81 -11.37 -3.02
CA TYR A 19 -8.98 -11.68 -4.18
C TYR A 19 -7.55 -11.97 -3.74
N TYR A 20 -7.06 -13.17 -4.08
CA TYR A 20 -5.67 -13.57 -3.87
C TYR A 20 -4.88 -13.47 -5.17
N ALA A 21 -3.56 -13.31 -5.04
CA ALA A 21 -2.67 -13.40 -6.19
C ALA A 21 -2.35 -14.86 -6.46
N HIS A 22 -2.12 -15.22 -7.72
CA HIS A 22 -1.70 -16.56 -8.08
C HIS A 22 -0.37 -16.92 -7.38
N PRO A 23 -0.15 -18.20 -7.04
CA PRO A 23 1.11 -18.65 -6.48
C PRO A 23 2.30 -18.24 -7.36
N TYR A 24 3.35 -17.70 -6.75
CA TYR A 24 4.56 -17.21 -7.43
C TYR A 24 4.35 -16.05 -8.42
N ALA A 25 3.18 -15.40 -8.40
CA ALA A 25 2.84 -14.28 -9.28
C ALA A 25 2.95 -12.91 -8.59
N SER A 26 4.17 -12.55 -8.16
CA SER A 26 4.39 -11.26 -7.46
C SER A 26 4.03 -10.04 -8.31
N TRP A 27 4.11 -10.16 -9.65
CA TRP A 27 3.76 -9.09 -10.59
C TRP A 27 2.30 -8.64 -10.50
N GLU A 28 1.38 -9.50 -10.06
CA GLU A 28 -0.03 -9.15 -9.85
C GLU A 28 -0.23 -8.13 -8.72
N ARG A 29 0.84 -7.87 -7.94
CA ARG A 29 0.87 -6.91 -6.84
C ARG A 29 1.95 -5.85 -7.02
N GLY A 30 2.35 -5.58 -8.26
CA GLY A 30 3.37 -4.57 -8.57
C GLY A 30 3.11 -3.20 -7.95
N THR A 31 1.83 -2.78 -7.85
CA THR A 31 1.45 -1.54 -7.15
C THR A 31 1.82 -1.56 -5.67
N ASN A 32 1.60 -2.68 -4.97
CA ASN A 32 1.95 -2.82 -3.56
C ASN A 32 3.47 -2.81 -3.37
N GLU A 33 4.23 -3.45 -4.25
CA GLU A 33 5.70 -3.40 -4.21
C GLU A 33 6.24 -1.98 -4.43
N ASN A 34 5.69 -1.25 -5.40
CA ASN A 34 6.04 0.16 -5.63
C ASN A 34 5.69 1.03 -4.41
N HIS A 35 4.54 0.78 -3.78
CA HIS A 35 4.14 1.50 -2.57
C HIS A 35 5.08 1.21 -1.40
N ASN A 36 5.44 -0.07 -1.19
CA ASN A 36 6.41 -0.47 -0.17
C ASN A 36 7.77 0.20 -0.36
N ARG A 37 8.22 0.44 -1.60
CA ARG A 37 9.45 1.20 -1.86
C ARG A 37 9.39 2.64 -1.36
N LEU A 38 8.23 3.29 -1.37
CA LEU A 38 8.07 4.65 -0.85
C LEU A 38 8.20 4.68 0.68
N ILE A 39 7.59 3.70 1.35
CA ILE A 39 7.73 3.51 2.81
C ILE A 39 9.21 3.30 3.17
N ARG A 40 9.94 2.49 2.38
CA ARG A 40 11.37 2.20 2.61
C ARG A 40 12.31 3.40 2.48
N ARG A 41 11.89 4.51 1.86
CA ARG A 41 12.66 5.76 1.85
C ARG A 41 12.77 6.39 3.23
N TRP A 42 11.74 6.20 4.05
CA TRP A 42 11.68 6.70 5.42
C TRP A 42 12.07 5.64 6.44
N LEU A 43 11.74 4.37 6.14
CA LEU A 43 11.89 3.24 7.05
C LEU A 43 12.79 2.15 6.45
N PRO A 44 14.12 2.27 6.63
CA PRO A 44 15.07 1.27 6.16
C PRO A 44 14.70 -0.14 6.62
N LYS A 45 15.15 -1.14 5.87
CA LYS A 45 14.95 -2.54 6.21
C LYS A 45 15.54 -2.82 7.60
N GLY A 46 14.78 -3.49 8.46
CA GLY A 46 15.19 -3.79 9.85
C GLY A 46 14.74 -2.78 10.89
N THR A 47 14.06 -1.68 10.51
CA THR A 47 13.40 -0.78 11.46
C THR A 47 12.32 -1.55 12.24
N LYS A 48 12.43 -1.60 13.58
CA LYS A 48 11.53 -2.39 14.45
C LYS A 48 10.54 -1.56 15.26
N LYS A 49 10.78 -0.26 15.42
CA LYS A 49 9.98 0.62 16.28
C LYS A 49 9.62 1.90 15.54
N MET A 50 8.39 2.34 15.79
CA MET A 50 7.84 3.59 15.27
C MET A 50 6.81 4.11 16.24
N THR A 51 6.71 5.43 16.30
CA THR A 51 5.59 6.10 16.92
C THR A 51 4.45 6.23 15.90
N PRO A 52 3.19 6.23 16.35
CA PRO A 52 2.05 6.55 15.48
C PRO A 52 2.21 7.89 14.73
N LYS A 53 2.91 8.86 15.34
CA LYS A 53 3.19 10.17 14.73
C LYS A 53 4.13 10.05 13.52
N GLU A 54 5.16 9.21 13.59
CA GLU A 54 6.05 8.94 12.46
C GLU A 54 5.31 8.21 11.32
N VAL A 55 4.45 7.25 11.65
CA VAL A 55 3.59 6.57 10.67
C VAL A 55 2.70 7.58 9.95
N ALA A 56 1.97 8.41 10.70
CA ALA A 56 1.08 9.43 10.15
C ALA A 56 1.83 10.46 9.27
N PHE A 57 3.07 10.81 9.64
CA PHE A 57 3.91 11.66 8.82
C PHE A 57 4.23 11.00 7.46
N ILE A 58 4.62 9.72 7.47
CA ILE A 58 4.95 8.98 6.25
C ILE A 58 3.71 8.81 5.37
N GLU A 59 2.56 8.46 5.95
CA GLU A 59 1.29 8.37 5.23
C GLU A 59 0.93 9.70 4.55
N LYS A 60 1.01 10.82 5.29
CA LYS A 60 0.77 12.15 4.73
C LYS A 60 1.75 12.44 3.60
N TRP A 61 3.02 12.10 3.75
CA TRP A 61 4.01 12.32 2.70
C TRP A 61 3.68 11.51 1.44
N ILE A 62 3.36 10.22 1.58
CA ILE A 62 3.03 9.34 0.44
C ILE A 62 1.77 9.84 -0.29
N ASN A 63 0.75 10.26 0.44
CA ASN A 63 -0.51 10.73 -0.14
C ASN A 63 -0.39 12.08 -0.87
N ASN A 64 0.61 12.89 -0.53
CA ASN A 64 0.90 14.16 -1.22
C ASN A 64 2.08 14.05 -2.19
N TYR A 65 2.65 12.86 -2.39
CA TYR A 65 3.78 12.65 -3.30
C TYR A 65 3.31 12.55 -4.76
N PRO A 66 3.77 13.43 -5.67
CA PRO A 66 3.46 13.35 -7.10
C PRO A 66 3.85 12.01 -7.72
N LYS A 67 2.93 11.36 -8.44
CA LYS A 67 3.19 10.08 -9.11
C LYS A 67 3.10 10.24 -10.62
N LYS A 68 4.11 9.75 -11.33
CA LYS A 68 4.14 9.76 -12.81
C LYS A 68 2.93 9.05 -13.42
N CYS A 69 2.43 7.98 -12.80
CA CYS A 69 1.25 7.26 -13.27
C CYS A 69 -0.08 8.01 -13.08
N LEU A 70 -0.07 9.14 -12.38
CA LEU A 70 -1.23 10.02 -12.15
C LEU A 70 -1.02 11.38 -12.83
N ASP A 71 -0.30 11.42 -13.96
CA ASP A 71 0.09 12.66 -14.65
C ASP A 71 0.77 13.68 -13.71
N TYR A 72 1.63 13.17 -12.82
CA TYR A 72 2.32 13.96 -11.80
C TYR A 72 1.42 14.62 -10.75
N LYS A 73 0.15 14.24 -10.65
CA LYS A 73 -0.69 14.54 -9.48
C LYS A 73 -0.28 13.65 -8.31
N SER A 74 -0.55 14.12 -7.11
CA SER A 74 -0.52 13.30 -5.90
C SER A 74 -1.77 12.41 -5.81
N PRO A 75 -1.70 11.27 -5.10
CA PRO A 75 -2.88 10.44 -4.83
C PRO A 75 -4.03 11.22 -4.22
N ARG A 76 -3.72 12.19 -3.34
CA ARG A 76 -4.72 13.07 -2.77
C ARG A 76 -5.43 13.86 -3.86
N GLU A 77 -4.69 14.64 -4.65
CA GLU A 77 -5.30 15.45 -5.72
C GLU A 77 -6.13 14.60 -6.68
N ASP A 78 -5.62 13.43 -7.10
CA ASP A 78 -6.35 12.55 -8.00
C ASP A 78 -7.64 11.99 -7.38
N PHE A 79 -7.60 11.56 -6.11
CA PHE A 79 -8.78 11.04 -5.40
C PHE A 79 -9.87 12.09 -5.22
N TRP A 80 -9.51 13.35 -4.93
CA TRP A 80 -10.49 14.43 -4.78
C TRP A 80 -11.07 14.91 -6.12
N MET A 81 -10.38 14.65 -7.24
CA MET A 81 -10.87 14.97 -8.59
C MET A 81 -11.73 13.86 -9.21
N ALA A 82 -11.69 12.65 -8.64
CA ALA A 82 -12.44 11.48 -9.09
C ALA A 82 -13.84 11.34 -8.42
N ASN A 83 -14.17 12.23 -7.48
CA ASN A 83 -15.47 12.34 -6.80
C ASN A 83 -16.19 13.62 -7.22
#